data_AF-A0A6B9YVK1-F1
#
_entry.id   AF-A0A6B9YVK1-F1
#
_cell.length_a   1.000
_cell.length_b   1.000
_cell.length_c   1.000
_cell.angle_alpha   90.00
_cell.angle_beta   90.00
_cell.angle_gamma   90.00
#
_symmetry.space_group_name_H-M   'P 1'
#
loop_
_entity.id
_entity.type
_entity.pdbx_description
1 polymer ?
#
loop_
_entity_poly.entity_id
_entity_poly.type
_entity_poly.pdbx_seq_one_letter_code
_entity_poly.pdbx_strand_id
1 'polypeptide(L)'
;MKKKILFAPILAVALVSTVAAQDAKKFLGRWDMTVTPATGQPYPQWMELTESAGKIEGKVQPRGGAWHAITGASVEAGKLVVDLGPERSGSEVTWVLTEPGSGKLTGVEKHGDTDGPTLAGVKAPLLDRPMPKEWTKPRALFDGKDLKGWEPIGNVENNKWVARDGELVNDNPEVPGQKNHGAANIKTTEKFQDFKLHIEVNCPEGGNSGIYLRGRYELQVGTEGGKLPSHEMGAIYSWYPPPAGAKNDLGKWTSYDVTLVGRHVTVLRDGKMYHDNVELPGPTGGALDSNEAEPGPFYLQGDHHGVIRYRNITISVPKK
;
A
#
# COMPACT_ATOMS: atom_id res chain seq x y z
N MET A 1 -14.61 64.22 41.64
CA MET A 1 -14.46 63.69 40.26
C MET A 1 -13.41 62.58 40.27
N LYS A 2 -13.81 61.30 40.23
CA LYS A 2 -12.89 60.16 40.08
C LYS A 2 -13.16 59.51 38.73
N LYS A 3 -12.23 59.64 37.77
CA LYS A 3 -12.28 58.93 36.48
C LYS A 3 -11.89 57.47 36.73
N LYS A 4 -12.79 56.53 36.43
CA LYS A 4 -12.45 55.10 36.32
C LYS A 4 -11.90 54.85 34.92
N ILE A 5 -10.66 54.39 34.83
CA ILE A 5 -10.07 53.83 33.61
C ILE A 5 -10.52 52.37 33.53
N LEU A 6 -11.29 52.02 32.51
CA LEU A 6 -11.56 50.63 32.15
C LEU A 6 -10.39 50.15 31.29
N PHE A 7 -9.58 49.22 31.80
CA PHE A 7 -8.71 48.39 30.99
C PHE A 7 -9.53 47.21 30.48
N ALA A 8 -9.62 47.06 29.15
CA ALA A 8 -10.13 45.85 28.52
C ALA A 8 -8.95 45.07 27.91
N PRO A 9 -8.69 43.82 28.33
CA PRO A 9 -7.82 42.92 27.59
C PRO A 9 -8.67 41.76 27.04
N ILE A 10 -9.22 41.90 25.83
CA ILE A 10 -9.79 40.78 25.09
C ILE A 10 -9.36 40.93 23.63
N LEU A 11 -8.09 40.62 23.33
CA LEU A 11 -7.63 40.49 21.94
C LEU A 11 -6.41 39.56 21.77
N ALA A 12 -6.18 38.63 22.71
CA ALA A 12 -5.06 37.67 22.62
C ALA A 12 -5.51 36.24 22.30
N VAL A 13 -6.74 35.85 22.66
CA VAL A 13 -7.20 34.45 22.53
C VAL A 13 -7.58 34.08 21.09
N ALA A 14 -8.04 35.03 20.26
CA ALA A 14 -8.44 34.77 18.88
C ALA A 14 -7.26 34.67 17.88
N LEU A 15 -6.09 35.21 18.22
CA LEU A 15 -4.89 35.16 17.37
C LEU A 15 -4.11 33.83 17.53
N VAL A 16 -4.13 33.21 18.71
CA VAL A 16 -3.42 31.94 18.95
C VAL A 16 -4.12 30.77 18.27
N SER A 17 -5.46 30.76 18.24
CA SER A 17 -6.24 29.69 17.58
C SER A 17 -6.09 29.68 16.06
N THR A 18 -5.87 30.84 15.43
CA THR A 18 -5.72 30.92 13.97
C THR A 18 -4.34 30.45 13.50
N VAL A 19 -3.27 30.70 14.26
CA VAL A 19 -1.90 30.26 13.93
C VAL A 19 -1.76 28.74 14.08
N ALA A 20 -2.26 28.15 15.18
CA ALA A 20 -2.20 26.70 15.39
C ALA A 20 -3.00 25.91 14.31
N ALA A 21 -4.17 26.43 13.91
CA ALA A 21 -4.96 25.85 12.83
C ALA A 21 -4.28 26.00 11.45
N GLN A 22 -3.50 27.05 11.23
CA GLN A 22 -2.75 27.27 10.00
C GLN A 22 -1.52 26.36 9.92
N ASP A 23 -0.87 26.06 11.05
CA ASP A 23 0.25 25.13 11.14
C ASP A 23 -0.14 23.66 10.90
N ALA A 24 -1.36 23.26 11.26
CA ALA A 24 -1.83 21.89 10.99
C ALA A 24 -2.07 21.62 9.50
N LYS A 25 -2.54 22.63 8.74
CA LYS A 25 -2.92 22.47 7.32
C LYS A 25 -1.80 21.96 6.43
N LYS A 26 -0.56 22.34 6.72
CA LYS A 26 0.60 21.91 5.92
C LYS A 26 0.88 20.40 6.03
N PHE A 27 0.44 19.78 7.12
CA PHE A 27 0.56 18.35 7.34
C PHE A 27 -0.62 17.54 6.80
N LEU A 28 -1.77 18.16 6.51
CA LEU A 28 -2.97 17.44 6.05
C LEU A 28 -2.83 16.94 4.62
N GLY A 29 -3.34 15.75 4.34
CA GLY A 29 -3.36 15.06 3.06
C GLY A 29 -2.59 13.73 3.10
N ARG A 30 -2.31 13.19 1.92
CA ARG A 30 -1.64 11.89 1.74
C ARG A 30 -0.13 12.06 1.58
N TRP A 31 0.62 11.11 2.14
CA TRP A 31 2.08 11.16 2.24
C TRP A 31 2.68 9.79 1.95
N ASP A 32 3.58 9.78 0.99
CA ASP A 32 4.46 8.66 0.69
C ASP A 32 5.61 8.69 1.70
N MET A 33 5.61 7.73 2.62
CA MET A 33 6.57 7.70 3.74
C MET A 33 7.67 6.69 3.46
N THR A 34 8.89 7.03 3.89
CA THR A 34 10.05 6.14 3.89
C THR A 34 10.60 6.10 5.30
N VAL A 35 10.67 4.90 5.86
CA VAL A 35 11.24 4.65 7.17
C VAL A 35 12.63 4.08 6.99
N THR A 36 13.62 4.69 7.63
CA THR A 36 15.01 4.22 7.58
C THR A 36 15.45 3.80 8.98
N PRO A 37 15.48 2.48 9.26
CA PRO A 37 15.95 1.95 10.53
C PRO A 37 17.46 2.16 10.67
N ALA A 38 17.98 2.06 11.90
CA ALA A 38 19.42 2.13 12.15
C ALA A 38 20.23 1.04 11.41
N THR A 39 19.59 -0.08 11.06
CA THR A 39 20.19 -1.14 10.23
C THR A 39 20.40 -0.72 8.77
N GLY A 40 19.83 0.42 8.36
CA GLY A 40 20.13 1.12 7.12
C GLY A 40 19.28 0.73 5.91
N GLN A 41 18.47 -0.34 5.98
CA GLN A 41 17.61 -0.75 4.87
C GLN A 41 16.25 -0.06 4.94
N PRO A 42 15.97 0.94 4.08
CA PRO A 42 14.72 1.68 4.15
C PRO A 42 13.55 0.83 3.66
N TYR A 43 12.35 1.16 4.11
CA TYR A 43 11.12 0.51 3.65
C TYR A 43 9.97 1.52 3.54
N PRO A 44 9.00 1.25 2.64
CA PRO A 44 7.89 2.16 2.45
C PRO A 44 6.83 2.00 3.54
N GLN A 45 6.18 3.11 3.82
CA GLN A 45 4.92 3.21 4.53
C GLN A 45 4.11 4.34 3.87
N TRP A 46 2.89 4.57 4.35
CA TRP A 46 2.06 5.65 3.85
C TRP A 46 1.15 6.20 4.94
N MET A 47 0.79 7.47 4.85
CA MET A 47 -0.09 8.13 5.80
C MET A 47 -1.08 9.06 5.10
N GLU A 48 -2.31 9.10 5.59
CA GLU A 48 -3.28 10.15 5.27
C GLU A 48 -3.74 10.86 6.54
N LEU A 49 -3.69 12.18 6.52
CA LEU A 49 -4.20 13.04 7.58
C LEU A 49 -5.31 13.92 7.05
N THR A 50 -6.39 14.01 7.80
CA THR A 50 -7.56 14.86 7.53
C THR A 50 -7.86 15.67 8.79
N GLU A 51 -8.64 16.73 8.64
CA GLU A 51 -9.08 17.54 9.78
C GLU A 51 -10.60 17.59 9.77
N SER A 52 -11.18 17.33 10.94
CA SER A 52 -12.62 17.41 11.18
C SER A 52 -12.87 18.02 12.55
N ALA A 53 -13.61 19.14 12.58
CA ALA A 53 -14.00 19.84 13.79
C ALA A 53 -12.83 20.21 14.74
N GLY A 54 -11.68 20.60 14.18
CA GLY A 54 -10.46 20.98 14.89
C GLY A 54 -9.60 19.80 15.34
N LYS A 55 -9.98 18.56 15.03
CA LYS A 55 -9.23 17.35 15.35
C LYS A 55 -8.56 16.78 14.10
N ILE A 56 -7.28 16.44 14.21
CA ILE A 56 -6.58 15.69 13.17
C ILE A 56 -6.93 14.21 13.31
N GLU A 57 -7.41 13.63 12.22
CA GLU A 57 -7.72 12.21 12.09
C GLU A 57 -6.93 11.65 10.91
N GLY A 58 -6.73 10.34 10.88
CA GLY A 58 -5.91 9.77 9.82
C GLY A 58 -5.77 8.27 9.84
N LYS A 59 -5.02 7.78 8.86
CA LYS A 59 -4.73 6.38 8.63
C LYS A 59 -3.25 6.22 8.31
N VAL A 60 -2.69 5.09 8.71
CA VAL A 60 -1.34 4.67 8.34
C VAL A 60 -1.39 3.28 7.72
N GLN A 61 -0.65 3.11 6.63
CA GLN A 61 -0.32 1.82 6.07
C GLN A 61 1.09 1.44 6.52
N PRO A 62 1.24 0.46 7.43
CA PRO A 62 2.54 -0.07 7.83
C PRO A 62 3.21 -0.84 6.67
N ARG A 63 4.47 -1.22 6.88
CA ARG A 63 5.30 -1.95 5.88
C ARG A 63 4.62 -3.21 5.36
N GLY A 64 3.86 -3.91 6.21
CA GLY A 64 3.11 -5.11 5.87
C GLY A 64 1.84 -5.19 6.70
N GLY A 65 0.89 -5.99 6.24
CA GLY A 65 -0.45 -6.08 6.83
C GLY A 65 -1.36 -4.92 6.45
N ALA A 66 -2.50 -4.83 7.12
CA ALA A 66 -3.56 -3.86 6.84
C ALA A 66 -3.21 -2.43 7.29
N TRP A 67 -3.81 -1.44 6.62
CA TRP A 67 -3.85 -0.09 7.16
C TRP A 67 -4.68 -0.06 8.45
N HIS A 68 -4.41 0.92 9.30
CA HIS A 68 -5.22 1.20 10.49
C HIS A 68 -5.35 2.69 10.74
N ALA A 69 -6.34 3.09 11.53
CA ALA A 69 -6.47 4.47 11.97
C ALA A 69 -5.33 4.84 12.92
N ILE A 70 -4.90 6.10 12.89
CA ILE A 70 -4.07 6.67 13.96
C ILE A 70 -4.92 6.79 15.23
N THR A 71 -4.30 6.70 16.40
CA THR A 71 -4.99 6.90 17.68
C THR A 71 -5.11 8.37 18.07
N GLY A 72 -4.24 9.22 17.51
CA GLY A 72 -4.21 10.65 17.77
C GLY A 72 -3.23 11.39 16.88
N ALA A 73 -3.40 12.71 16.78
CA ALA A 73 -2.38 13.59 16.23
C ALA A 73 -2.55 15.01 16.77
N SER A 74 -1.43 15.68 17.03
CA SER A 74 -1.36 17.06 17.52
C SER A 74 -0.25 17.83 16.80
N VAL A 75 -0.30 19.16 16.84
CA VAL A 75 0.81 20.00 16.42
C VAL A 75 1.36 20.74 17.63
N GLU A 76 2.61 20.47 17.96
CA GLU A 76 3.31 20.96 19.14
C GLU A 76 4.60 21.64 18.74
N ALA A 77 4.74 22.94 19.05
CA ALA A 77 5.91 23.74 18.70
C ALA A 77 6.32 23.62 17.20
N GLY A 78 5.32 23.57 16.31
CA GLY A 78 5.51 23.46 14.86
C GLY A 78 5.85 22.06 14.34
N LYS A 79 5.88 21.04 15.21
CA LYS A 79 6.05 19.64 14.87
C LYS A 79 4.70 18.92 14.91
N LEU A 80 4.43 18.09 13.92
CA LEU A 80 3.30 17.16 13.97
C LEU A 80 3.72 15.94 14.80
N VAL A 81 2.95 15.62 15.83
CA VAL A 81 3.03 14.35 16.56
C VAL A 81 1.87 13.49 16.10
N VAL A 82 2.14 12.28 15.63
CA VAL A 82 1.13 11.30 15.20
C VAL A 82 1.24 10.08 16.10
N ASP A 83 0.17 9.75 16.81
CA ASP A 83 0.08 8.57 17.65
C ASP A 83 -0.46 7.40 16.83
N LEU A 84 0.35 6.37 16.64
CA LEU A 84 -0.04 5.17 15.86
C LEU A 84 -0.75 4.12 16.72
N GLY A 85 -0.74 4.31 18.04
CA GLY A 85 -1.21 3.34 19.02
C GLY A 85 -0.12 2.39 19.47
N PRO A 86 -0.45 1.43 20.35
CA PRO A 86 0.51 0.48 20.88
C PRO A 86 0.91 -0.54 19.81
N GLU A 87 2.20 -0.85 19.77
CA GLU A 87 2.68 -2.05 19.09
C GLU A 87 2.13 -3.33 19.72
N ARG A 88 2.32 -4.48 19.05
CA ARG A 88 2.14 -5.80 19.69
C ARG A 88 2.97 -5.97 20.98
N SER A 89 4.07 -5.21 21.13
CA SER A 89 4.93 -5.17 22.32
C SER A 89 4.32 -4.36 23.48
N GLY A 90 3.27 -3.57 23.23
CA GLY A 90 2.59 -2.71 24.20
C GLY A 90 3.15 -1.29 24.31
N SER A 91 4.29 -0.98 23.67
CA SER A 91 4.84 0.37 23.64
C SER A 91 4.05 1.28 22.71
N GLU A 92 3.76 2.51 23.13
CA GLU A 92 3.21 3.55 22.27
C GLU A 92 4.23 3.95 21.20
N VAL A 93 3.78 3.96 19.95
CA VAL A 93 4.59 4.42 18.82
C VAL A 93 4.06 5.77 18.36
N THR A 94 4.96 6.75 18.29
CA THR A 94 4.64 8.09 17.81
C THR A 94 5.59 8.51 16.69
N TRP A 95 5.08 9.26 15.72
CA TRP A 95 5.92 9.94 14.74
C TRP A 95 5.99 11.42 15.06
N VAL A 96 7.22 11.94 15.16
CA VAL A 96 7.47 13.36 15.36
C VAL A 96 8.04 13.94 14.07
N LEU A 97 7.22 14.71 13.36
CA LEU A 97 7.46 15.16 12.00
C LEU A 97 7.57 16.69 11.91
N THR A 98 8.45 17.16 11.04
CA THR A 98 8.58 18.55 10.62
C THR A 98 8.39 18.65 9.11
N GLU A 99 7.95 19.82 8.65
CA GLU A 99 7.92 20.15 7.22
C GLU A 99 9.07 21.10 6.89
N PRO A 100 10.27 20.62 6.50
CA PRO A 100 11.41 21.48 6.17
C PRO A 100 11.21 22.28 4.88
N GLY A 101 10.21 21.92 4.07
CA GLY A 101 9.82 22.63 2.86
C GLY A 101 8.53 22.05 2.30
N SER A 102 7.79 22.85 1.54
CA SER A 102 6.46 22.49 1.05
C SER A 102 6.42 21.09 0.42
N GLY A 103 5.52 20.25 0.95
CA GLY A 103 5.31 18.89 0.42
C GLY A 103 6.41 17.88 0.78
N LYS A 104 7.24 18.18 1.78
CA LYS A 104 8.25 17.26 2.33
C LYS A 104 8.11 17.15 3.84
N LEU A 105 8.23 15.94 4.37
CA LEU A 105 8.32 15.68 5.79
C LEU A 105 9.68 15.07 6.14
N THR A 106 10.16 15.39 7.32
CA THR A 106 11.29 14.72 7.97
C THR A 106 10.96 14.48 9.42
N GLY A 107 11.48 13.41 10.02
CA GLY A 107 11.23 13.19 11.43
C GLY A 107 11.83 11.91 11.96
N VAL A 108 11.30 11.48 13.10
CA VAL A 108 11.73 10.29 13.81
C VAL A 108 10.50 9.56 14.37
N GLU A 109 10.52 8.24 14.27
CA GLU A 109 9.61 7.37 15.00
C GLU A 109 10.14 7.20 16.42
N LYS A 110 9.26 7.25 17.41
CA LYS A 110 9.61 7.09 18.83
C LYS A 110 8.85 5.93 19.45
N HIS A 111 9.55 5.22 20.34
CA HIS A 111 8.96 4.23 21.23
C HIS A 111 9.05 4.77 22.66
N GLY A 112 7.99 5.40 23.14
CA GLY A 112 8.06 6.28 24.32
C GLY A 112 9.08 7.40 24.13
N ASP A 113 10.04 7.53 25.06
CA ASP A 113 11.10 8.55 24.98
C ASP A 113 12.30 8.15 24.10
N THR A 114 12.30 6.94 23.54
CA THR A 114 13.43 6.41 22.76
C THR A 114 13.24 6.71 21.28
N ASP A 115 14.23 7.36 20.67
CA ASP A 115 14.29 7.55 19.23
C ASP A 115 14.52 6.21 18.51
N GLY A 116 13.69 5.95 17.51
CA GLY A 116 13.73 4.80 16.63
C GLY A 116 14.18 5.19 15.22
N PRO A 117 13.59 4.58 14.18
CA PRO A 117 13.90 4.89 12.78
C PRO A 117 13.71 6.37 12.40
N THR A 118 14.50 6.83 11.43
CA THR A 118 14.25 8.14 10.81
C THR A 118 13.16 8.05 9.76
N LEU A 119 12.42 9.14 9.61
CA LEU A 119 11.27 9.25 8.71
C LEU A 119 11.52 10.34 7.67
N ALA A 120 11.21 10.03 6.42
CA ALA A 120 11.08 10.99 5.35
C ALA A 120 9.72 10.82 4.68
N GLY A 121 9.09 11.92 4.30
CA GLY A 121 7.81 11.90 3.60
C GLY A 121 7.83 12.84 2.40
N VAL A 122 7.15 12.47 1.34
CA VAL A 122 6.82 13.37 0.23
C VAL A 122 5.32 13.37 0.02
N LYS A 123 4.77 14.50 -0.43
CA LYS A 123 3.35 14.58 -0.71
C LYS A 123 2.98 13.57 -1.78
N ALA A 124 2.00 12.71 -1.48
CA ALA A 124 1.53 11.75 -2.47
C ALA A 124 0.98 12.51 -3.68
N PRO A 125 1.36 12.13 -4.92
CA PRO A 125 0.87 12.79 -6.14
C PRO A 125 -0.66 12.65 -6.26
N LEU A 126 -1.34 13.39 -7.14
CA LEU A 126 -2.77 13.17 -7.39
C LEU A 126 -3.03 11.94 -8.28
N LEU A 127 -2.17 11.75 -9.29
CA LEU A 127 -2.29 10.69 -10.30
C LEU A 127 -3.67 10.63 -10.97
N ASP A 128 -4.33 11.76 -11.10
CA ASP A 128 -5.56 11.88 -11.87
C ASP A 128 -5.20 12.02 -13.36
N ARG A 129 -5.24 10.90 -14.08
CA ARG A 129 -4.92 10.81 -15.50
C ARG A 129 -6.16 10.37 -16.29
N PRO A 130 -6.42 10.96 -17.47
CA PRO A 130 -7.51 10.51 -18.32
C PRO A 130 -7.23 9.11 -18.88
N MET A 131 -8.28 8.31 -19.05
CA MET A 131 -8.21 7.00 -19.69
C MET A 131 -7.60 7.11 -21.11
N PRO A 132 -6.53 6.36 -21.42
CA PRO A 132 -5.97 6.28 -22.77
C PRO A 132 -6.99 5.81 -23.81
N LYS A 133 -7.05 6.52 -24.94
CA LYS A 133 -7.95 6.20 -26.07
C LYS A 133 -7.51 4.95 -26.83
N GLU A 134 -6.20 4.69 -26.89
CA GLU A 134 -5.62 3.56 -27.61
C GLU A 134 -4.60 2.81 -26.77
N TRP A 135 -4.62 1.49 -26.93
CA TRP A 135 -3.75 0.55 -26.24
C TRP A 135 -2.98 -0.27 -27.27
N THR A 136 -1.77 -0.71 -26.92
CA THR A 136 -1.03 -1.70 -27.71
C THR A 136 -1.82 -3.01 -27.77
N LYS A 137 -1.48 -3.88 -28.74
CA LYS A 137 -1.93 -5.28 -28.65
C LYS A 137 -1.34 -5.94 -27.39
N PRO A 138 -2.06 -6.87 -26.73
CA PRO A 138 -1.51 -7.60 -25.60
C PRO A 138 -0.24 -8.35 -26.00
N ARG A 139 0.76 -8.32 -25.12
CA ARG A 139 1.97 -9.15 -25.22
C ARG A 139 2.18 -9.93 -23.94
N ALA A 140 2.79 -11.10 -24.04
CA ALA A 140 3.09 -11.94 -22.88
C ALA A 140 4.17 -11.31 -21.97
N LEU A 141 3.98 -11.45 -20.67
CA LEU A 141 5.01 -11.25 -19.64
C LEU A 141 5.62 -12.57 -19.16
N PHE A 142 5.01 -13.69 -19.50
CA PHE A 142 5.50 -15.03 -19.23
C PHE A 142 5.19 -15.93 -20.43
N ASP A 143 6.19 -16.65 -20.93
CA ASP A 143 6.10 -17.44 -22.16
C ASP A 143 5.87 -18.95 -21.91
N GLY A 144 5.74 -19.35 -20.65
CA GLY A 144 5.54 -20.74 -20.25
C GLY A 144 6.81 -21.57 -20.10
N LYS A 145 7.99 -21.01 -20.38
CA LYS A 145 9.23 -21.79 -20.52
C LYS A 145 10.25 -21.54 -19.42
N ASP A 146 10.47 -20.27 -19.07
CA ASP A 146 11.45 -19.88 -18.07
C ASP A 146 11.02 -18.59 -17.35
N LEU A 147 11.82 -18.18 -16.37
CA LEU A 147 11.58 -16.97 -15.58
C LEU A 147 12.15 -15.71 -16.25
N LYS A 148 12.45 -15.73 -17.55
CA LYS A 148 13.01 -14.55 -18.23
C LYS A 148 12.06 -13.37 -18.10
N GLY A 149 12.59 -12.24 -17.65
CA GLY A 149 11.80 -11.04 -17.36
C GLY A 149 11.26 -11.00 -15.92
N TRP A 150 11.55 -12.01 -15.10
CA TRP A 150 11.21 -12.06 -13.68
C TRP A 150 12.47 -12.26 -12.83
N GLU A 151 12.53 -11.61 -11.67
CA GLU A 151 13.63 -11.77 -10.71
C GLU A 151 13.10 -11.97 -9.29
N PRO A 152 13.74 -12.85 -8.49
CA PRO A 152 13.38 -13.05 -7.10
C PRO A 152 13.77 -11.85 -6.24
N ILE A 153 12.96 -11.57 -5.22
CA ILE A 153 13.18 -10.54 -4.20
C ILE A 153 12.79 -11.06 -2.81
N GLY A 154 13.19 -10.34 -1.76
CA GLY A 154 12.98 -10.79 -0.39
C GLY A 154 13.89 -11.97 -0.07
N ASN A 155 13.33 -13.14 0.26
CA ASN A 155 14.09 -14.34 0.60
C ASN A 155 14.64 -15.06 -0.64
N VAL A 156 15.54 -14.41 -1.37
CA VAL A 156 16.10 -14.90 -2.65
C VAL A 156 16.78 -16.27 -2.50
N GLU A 157 17.42 -16.54 -1.37
CA GLU A 157 18.07 -17.82 -1.07
C GLU A 157 17.07 -18.98 -1.00
N ASN A 158 15.82 -18.69 -0.65
CA ASN A 158 14.70 -19.64 -0.64
C ASN A 158 13.75 -19.43 -1.83
N ASN A 159 14.29 -19.22 -3.04
CA ASN A 159 13.46 -19.11 -4.24
C ASN A 159 12.79 -20.46 -4.58
N LYS A 160 11.45 -20.45 -4.66
CA LYS A 160 10.62 -21.60 -5.05
C LYS A 160 9.90 -21.41 -6.39
N TRP A 161 10.17 -20.31 -7.08
CA TRP A 161 9.54 -20.02 -8.36
C TRP A 161 10.16 -20.86 -9.48
N VAL A 162 9.30 -21.50 -10.27
CA VAL A 162 9.69 -22.32 -11.41
C VAL A 162 8.73 -22.11 -12.57
N ALA A 163 9.23 -22.24 -13.79
CA ALA A 163 8.39 -22.46 -14.96
C ALA A 163 8.18 -23.97 -15.12
N ARG A 164 6.92 -24.43 -15.05
CA ARG A 164 6.57 -25.84 -15.13
C ARG A 164 5.25 -25.99 -15.87
N ASP A 165 5.21 -26.85 -16.88
CA ASP A 165 3.99 -27.16 -17.65
C ASP A 165 3.27 -25.94 -18.27
N GLY A 166 4.04 -24.92 -18.68
CA GLY A 166 3.48 -23.68 -19.22
C GLY A 166 2.97 -22.69 -18.16
N GLU A 167 3.22 -22.98 -16.88
CA GLU A 167 2.77 -22.19 -15.72
C GLU A 167 3.96 -21.61 -14.97
N LEU A 168 3.75 -20.43 -14.39
CA LEU A 168 4.65 -19.79 -13.43
C LEU A 168 4.18 -20.21 -12.03
N VAL A 169 4.98 -21.05 -11.36
CA VAL A 169 4.58 -21.75 -10.15
C VAL A 169 5.43 -21.29 -8.97
N ASN A 170 4.79 -20.85 -7.89
CA ASN A 170 5.42 -20.76 -6.57
C ASN A 170 5.29 -22.13 -5.88
N ASP A 171 6.33 -22.96 -5.93
CA ASP A 171 6.31 -24.32 -5.37
C ASP A 171 6.59 -24.30 -3.86
N ASN A 172 5.71 -23.64 -3.11
CA ASN A 172 5.83 -23.41 -1.66
C ASN A 172 4.71 -24.13 -0.88
N PRO A 173 4.70 -25.48 -0.83
CA PRO A 173 3.66 -26.22 -0.14
C PRO A 173 3.64 -25.93 1.35
N GLU A 174 2.43 -25.94 1.94
CA GLU A 174 2.30 -25.94 3.38
C GLU A 174 2.74 -27.30 3.94
N VAL A 175 3.62 -27.28 4.94
CA VAL A 175 4.07 -28.49 5.63
C VAL A 175 3.63 -28.39 7.09
N PRO A 176 2.69 -29.26 7.54
CA PRO A 176 2.21 -29.23 8.91
C PRO A 176 3.36 -29.30 9.93
N GLY A 177 3.35 -28.38 10.90
CA GLY A 177 4.36 -28.32 11.95
C GLY A 177 5.67 -27.64 11.57
N GLN A 178 5.84 -27.21 10.30
CA GLN A 178 6.99 -26.40 9.90
C GLN A 178 6.61 -24.92 9.89
N LYS A 179 7.43 -24.09 10.54
CA LYS A 179 7.42 -22.65 10.31
C LYS A 179 8.03 -22.41 8.93
N ASN A 180 7.19 -22.12 7.95
CA ASN A 180 7.69 -21.77 6.63
C ASN A 180 8.28 -20.36 6.70
N HIS A 181 9.56 -20.20 6.35
CA HIS A 181 10.28 -18.91 6.42
C HIS A 181 9.92 -17.95 5.26
N GLY A 182 8.86 -18.25 4.52
CA GLY A 182 8.48 -17.62 3.26
C GLY A 182 9.45 -17.94 2.13
N ALA A 183 8.93 -18.30 0.95
CA ALA A 183 9.76 -18.35 -0.26
C ALA A 183 10.11 -16.93 -0.73
N ALA A 184 10.98 -16.83 -1.74
CA ALA A 184 11.17 -15.56 -2.43
C ALA A 184 9.83 -15.05 -3.00
N ASN A 185 9.69 -13.74 -3.00
CA ASN A 185 8.76 -13.03 -3.88
C ASN A 185 9.39 -12.93 -5.28
N ILE A 186 8.62 -12.65 -6.34
CA ILE A 186 9.19 -12.32 -7.66
C ILE A 186 8.59 -11.06 -8.23
N LYS A 187 9.36 -10.33 -9.04
CA LYS A 187 8.85 -9.17 -9.77
C LYS A 187 9.31 -9.16 -11.21
N THR A 188 8.58 -8.46 -12.07
CA THR A 188 9.05 -8.19 -13.43
C THR A 188 10.28 -7.28 -13.42
N THR A 189 11.21 -7.51 -14.34
CA THR A 189 12.35 -6.61 -14.55
C THR A 189 11.93 -5.31 -15.26
N GLU A 190 10.85 -5.36 -16.05
CA GLU A 190 10.22 -4.19 -16.65
C GLU A 190 9.29 -3.49 -15.65
N LYS A 191 9.13 -2.16 -15.85
CA LYS A 191 8.26 -1.30 -15.05
C LYS A 191 7.18 -0.68 -15.92
N PHE A 192 5.99 -0.52 -15.35
CA PHE A 192 4.78 -0.05 -16.03
C PHE A 192 4.16 1.12 -15.28
N GLN A 193 3.55 2.04 -16.03
CA GLN A 193 2.87 3.22 -15.50
C GLN A 193 1.36 3.01 -15.52
N ASP A 194 0.75 3.15 -16.70
CA ASP A 194 -0.64 2.80 -16.98
C ASP A 194 -0.66 1.52 -17.81
N PHE A 195 -1.59 0.62 -17.54
CA PHE A 195 -1.65 -0.67 -18.22
C PHE A 195 -3.03 -1.31 -18.17
N LYS A 196 -3.23 -2.26 -19.08
CA LYS A 196 -4.18 -3.36 -18.95
C LYS A 196 -3.41 -4.65 -18.72
N LEU A 197 -3.70 -5.34 -17.62
CA LEU A 197 -3.14 -6.65 -17.28
C LEU A 197 -4.24 -7.70 -17.43
N HIS A 198 -3.93 -8.81 -18.10
CA HIS A 198 -4.66 -10.05 -17.96
C HIS A 198 -3.75 -11.07 -17.27
N ILE A 199 -4.28 -11.78 -16.27
CA ILE A 199 -3.54 -12.81 -15.55
C ILE A 199 -4.50 -13.89 -15.05
N GLU A 200 -4.17 -15.16 -15.30
CA GLU A 200 -4.88 -16.29 -14.71
C GLU A 200 -4.10 -16.81 -13.51
N VAL A 201 -4.83 -17.17 -12.45
CA VAL A 201 -4.26 -17.70 -11.21
C VAL A 201 -5.08 -18.89 -10.71
N ASN A 202 -4.38 -19.86 -10.13
CA ASN A 202 -4.94 -20.94 -9.35
C ASN A 202 -4.28 -20.91 -7.96
N CYS A 203 -5.07 -20.54 -6.95
CA CYS A 203 -4.67 -20.54 -5.56
C CYS A 203 -5.29 -21.76 -4.88
N PRO A 204 -4.53 -22.65 -4.21
CA PRO A 204 -5.10 -23.81 -3.53
C PRO A 204 -5.96 -23.38 -2.33
N GLU A 205 -6.75 -24.31 -1.80
CA GLU A 205 -7.49 -24.11 -0.56
C GLU A 205 -6.53 -23.72 0.57
N GLY A 206 -6.91 -22.70 1.34
CA GLY A 206 -6.06 -22.12 2.39
C GLY A 206 -4.86 -21.31 1.88
N GLY A 207 -4.56 -21.30 0.59
CA GLY A 207 -3.43 -20.55 0.03
C GLY A 207 -3.59 -19.03 0.16
N ASN A 208 -2.45 -18.34 0.17
CA ASN A 208 -2.39 -16.88 0.19
C ASN A 208 -1.22 -16.39 -0.69
N SER A 209 -1.45 -15.33 -1.44
CA SER A 209 -0.54 -14.65 -2.34
C SER A 209 -1.14 -13.27 -2.68
N GLY A 210 -0.49 -12.54 -3.57
CA GLY A 210 -0.93 -11.21 -3.99
C GLY A 210 -0.32 -10.83 -5.32
N ILE A 211 -1.10 -10.13 -6.14
CA ILE A 211 -0.65 -9.52 -7.40
C ILE A 211 -0.48 -8.02 -7.14
N TYR A 212 0.75 -7.57 -7.01
CA TYR A 212 1.07 -6.18 -6.75
C TYR A 212 1.20 -5.40 -8.06
N LEU A 213 0.25 -4.50 -8.26
CA LEU A 213 0.21 -3.54 -9.35
C LEU A 213 1.25 -2.45 -9.09
N ARG A 214 2.17 -2.24 -10.03
CA ARG A 214 3.34 -1.35 -9.90
C ARG A 214 4.21 -1.63 -8.66
N GLY A 215 4.11 -2.83 -8.08
CA GLY A 215 4.81 -3.22 -6.87
C GLY A 215 4.27 -2.54 -5.60
N ARG A 216 3.08 -1.95 -5.63
CA ARG A 216 2.56 -1.11 -4.54
C ARG A 216 1.13 -1.43 -4.12
N TYR A 217 0.29 -1.89 -5.04
CA TYR A 217 -1.13 -2.09 -4.77
C TYR A 217 -1.49 -3.56 -4.95
N GLU A 218 -1.76 -4.24 -3.85
CA GLU A 218 -2.06 -5.66 -3.83
C GLU A 218 -3.52 -5.93 -4.24
N LEU A 219 -3.66 -6.66 -5.35
CA LEU A 219 -4.86 -7.41 -5.66
C LEU A 219 -4.75 -8.79 -5.00
N GLN A 220 -5.62 -9.05 -4.04
CA GLN A 220 -5.52 -10.20 -3.16
C GLN A 220 -5.76 -11.54 -3.88
N VAL A 221 -4.88 -12.51 -3.64
CA VAL A 221 -5.00 -13.88 -4.14
C VAL A 221 -5.08 -14.86 -2.97
N GLY A 222 -6.25 -15.45 -2.74
CA GLY A 222 -6.42 -16.44 -1.66
C GLY A 222 -7.33 -15.95 -0.54
N THR A 223 -7.01 -16.34 0.70
CA THR A 223 -7.86 -16.06 1.87
C THR A 223 -7.03 -15.83 3.13
N GLU A 224 -7.54 -15.01 4.05
CA GLU A 224 -7.04 -14.90 5.42
C GLU A 224 -8.03 -15.50 6.44
N GLY A 225 -8.90 -16.41 5.99
CA GLY A 225 -9.84 -17.13 6.85
C GLY A 225 -11.18 -16.42 7.05
N GLY A 226 -11.55 -15.47 6.19
CA GLY A 226 -12.91 -14.93 6.09
C GLY A 226 -13.31 -13.91 7.16
N LYS A 227 -12.37 -13.46 8.01
CA LYS A 227 -12.67 -12.51 9.10
C LYS A 227 -12.93 -11.10 8.58
N LEU A 228 -12.17 -10.68 7.57
CA LEU A 228 -12.25 -9.36 6.97
C LEU A 228 -12.43 -9.52 5.46
N PRO A 229 -13.57 -9.10 4.88
CA PRO A 229 -13.78 -9.23 3.44
C PRO A 229 -12.72 -8.52 2.58
N SER A 230 -12.11 -7.45 3.08
CA SER A 230 -11.02 -6.74 2.39
C SER A 230 -9.69 -7.51 2.34
N HIS A 231 -9.63 -8.72 2.89
CA HIS A 231 -8.46 -9.59 2.92
C HIS A 231 -8.69 -10.90 2.13
N GLU A 232 -9.79 -10.96 1.37
CA GLU A 232 -10.22 -12.15 0.62
C GLU A 232 -9.98 -11.98 -0.88
N MET A 233 -9.98 -13.11 -1.61
CA MET A 233 -9.72 -13.21 -3.04
C MET A 233 -10.46 -12.12 -3.85
N GLY A 234 -9.68 -11.29 -4.55
CA GLY A 234 -10.19 -10.22 -5.41
C GLY A 234 -10.40 -8.89 -4.70
N ALA A 235 -10.11 -8.77 -3.41
CA ALA A 235 -10.00 -7.48 -2.73
C ALA A 235 -8.82 -6.66 -3.28
N ILE A 236 -8.93 -5.34 -3.23
CA ILE A 236 -7.74 -4.50 -3.10
C ILE A 236 -7.38 -4.55 -1.62
N TYR A 237 -6.27 -5.19 -1.29
CA TYR A 237 -5.97 -5.62 0.07
C TYR A 237 -6.16 -4.48 1.08
N SER A 238 -6.91 -4.76 2.14
CA SER A 238 -7.28 -3.84 3.22
C SER A 238 -8.16 -2.64 2.82
N TRP A 239 -8.13 -2.17 1.57
CA TRP A 239 -8.87 -1.01 1.10
C TRP A 239 -10.30 -1.31 0.63
N TYR A 240 -10.45 -2.23 -0.32
CA TYR A 240 -11.74 -2.50 -0.97
C TYR A 240 -12.08 -3.98 -0.94
N PRO A 241 -13.16 -4.40 -0.26
CA PRO A 241 -13.61 -5.78 -0.29
C PRO A 241 -14.12 -6.17 -1.68
N PRO A 242 -14.15 -7.47 -2.02
CA PRO A 242 -14.84 -7.93 -3.21
C PRO A 242 -16.35 -7.66 -3.09
N PRO A 243 -17.12 -7.74 -4.20
CA PRO A 243 -18.57 -7.57 -4.17
C PRO A 243 -19.24 -8.48 -3.14
N ALA A 244 -20.34 -8.00 -2.54
CA ALA A 244 -21.08 -8.78 -1.55
C ALA A 244 -21.50 -10.15 -2.12
N GLY A 245 -21.22 -11.23 -1.37
CA GLY A 245 -21.51 -12.60 -1.80
C GLY A 245 -20.52 -13.19 -2.81
N ALA A 246 -19.43 -12.49 -3.15
CA ALA A 246 -18.33 -13.06 -3.91
C ALA A 246 -17.77 -14.31 -3.20
N LYS A 247 -17.45 -15.34 -3.99
CA LYS A 247 -16.82 -16.57 -3.50
C LYS A 247 -15.32 -16.53 -3.77
N ASN A 248 -14.55 -17.15 -2.90
CA ASN A 248 -13.11 -17.27 -3.11
C ASN A 248 -12.78 -18.23 -4.27
N ASP A 249 -13.60 -19.27 -4.50
CA ASP A 249 -13.41 -20.27 -5.56
C ASP A 249 -11.96 -20.80 -5.65
N LEU A 250 -11.37 -21.09 -4.49
CA LEU A 250 -10.02 -21.64 -4.38
C LEU A 250 -9.93 -23.03 -5.04
N GLY A 251 -8.72 -23.44 -5.38
CA GLY A 251 -8.39 -24.64 -6.15
C GLY A 251 -8.73 -24.58 -7.64
N LYS A 252 -9.46 -23.56 -8.09
CA LYS A 252 -9.87 -23.38 -9.49
C LYS A 252 -9.04 -22.30 -10.17
N TRP A 253 -8.93 -22.41 -11.49
CA TRP A 253 -8.43 -21.31 -12.31
C TRP A 253 -9.46 -20.19 -12.31
N THR A 254 -8.98 -18.97 -12.04
CA THR A 254 -9.73 -17.73 -12.16
C THR A 254 -8.86 -16.72 -12.92
N SER A 255 -9.50 -15.78 -13.59
CA SER A 255 -8.86 -14.74 -14.38
C SER A 255 -9.07 -13.38 -13.73
N TYR A 256 -8.05 -12.53 -13.79
CA TYR A 256 -8.17 -11.11 -13.51
C TYR A 256 -7.88 -10.30 -14.76
N ASP A 257 -8.79 -9.40 -15.10
CA ASP A 257 -8.57 -8.32 -16.06
C ASP A 257 -8.52 -7.01 -15.30
N VAL A 258 -7.34 -6.39 -15.27
CA VAL A 258 -7.06 -5.17 -14.51
C VAL A 258 -6.77 -4.03 -15.48
N THR A 259 -7.44 -2.90 -15.31
CA THR A 259 -7.03 -1.63 -15.91
C THR A 259 -6.58 -0.69 -14.81
N LEU A 260 -5.32 -0.25 -14.85
CA LEU A 260 -4.79 0.76 -13.94
C LEU A 260 -4.38 1.99 -14.76
N VAL A 261 -5.03 3.12 -14.48
CA VAL A 261 -4.68 4.42 -15.07
C VAL A 261 -4.58 5.44 -13.96
N GLY A 262 -3.43 6.11 -13.87
CA GLY A 262 -3.20 7.01 -12.75
C GLY A 262 -3.06 6.22 -11.45
N ARG A 263 -4.02 6.43 -10.54
CA ARG A 263 -4.28 5.59 -9.37
C ARG A 263 -5.68 4.98 -9.35
N HIS A 264 -6.41 5.03 -10.46
CA HIS A 264 -7.73 4.42 -10.55
C HIS A 264 -7.60 3.01 -11.11
N VAL A 265 -8.23 2.05 -10.43
CA VAL A 265 -8.21 0.64 -10.79
C VAL A 265 -9.61 0.15 -11.14
N THR A 266 -9.70 -0.55 -12.26
CA THR A 266 -10.84 -1.40 -12.61
C THR A 266 -10.37 -2.84 -12.58
N VAL A 267 -11.11 -3.71 -11.89
CA VAL A 267 -10.81 -5.14 -11.79
C VAL A 267 -12.05 -5.93 -12.16
N LEU A 268 -11.92 -6.80 -13.15
CA LEU A 268 -12.84 -7.89 -13.39
C LEU A 268 -12.20 -9.20 -12.94
N ARG A 269 -12.98 -10.06 -12.29
CA ARG A 269 -12.61 -11.43 -12.01
C ARG A 269 -13.57 -12.38 -12.69
N ASP A 270 -13.08 -13.27 -13.54
CA ASP A 270 -13.90 -14.16 -14.37
C ASP A 270 -15.01 -13.40 -15.13
N GLY A 271 -14.64 -12.23 -15.68
CA GLY A 271 -15.55 -11.35 -16.41
C GLY A 271 -16.58 -10.61 -15.54
N LYS A 272 -16.57 -10.76 -14.22
CA LYS A 272 -17.47 -10.04 -13.30
C LYS A 272 -16.76 -8.83 -12.72
N MET A 273 -17.46 -7.69 -12.63
CA MET A 273 -16.92 -6.48 -12.02
C MET A 273 -16.69 -6.67 -10.51
N TYR A 274 -15.46 -6.44 -10.06
CA TYR A 274 -15.08 -6.46 -8.64
C TYR A 274 -14.82 -5.04 -8.13
N HIS A 275 -14.08 -4.25 -8.89
CA HIS A 275 -13.79 -2.84 -8.59
C HIS A 275 -14.01 -2.03 -9.87
N ASP A 276 -14.89 -1.04 -9.83
CA ASP A 276 -15.23 -0.21 -10.98
C ASP A 276 -14.58 1.18 -10.86
N ASN A 277 -13.44 1.36 -11.54
CA ASN A 277 -12.68 2.61 -11.59
C ASN A 277 -12.52 3.30 -10.21
N VAL A 278 -12.18 2.53 -9.17
CA VAL A 278 -12.02 3.05 -7.81
C VAL A 278 -10.65 3.71 -7.66
N GLU A 279 -10.58 4.84 -6.95
CA GLU A 279 -9.33 5.49 -6.60
C GLU A 279 -8.59 4.68 -5.53
N LEU A 280 -7.34 4.28 -5.77
CA LEU A 280 -6.49 3.67 -4.75
C LEU A 280 -6.02 4.74 -3.76
N PRO A 281 -6.34 4.64 -2.45
CA PRO A 281 -5.97 5.68 -1.49
C PRO A 281 -4.45 5.90 -1.39
N GLY A 282 -3.72 4.79 -1.35
CA GLY A 282 -2.26 4.74 -1.31
C GLY A 282 -1.78 3.28 -1.49
N PRO A 283 -0.47 3.03 -1.32
CA PRO A 283 0.09 1.68 -1.34
C PRO A 283 -0.61 0.74 -0.32
N THR A 284 -0.57 -0.56 -0.58
CA THR A 284 -0.96 -1.60 0.39
C THR A 284 0.28 -2.06 1.17
N GLY A 285 0.07 -2.83 2.24
CA GLY A 285 1.15 -3.54 2.91
C GLY A 285 1.90 -4.42 1.90
N GLY A 286 3.21 -4.58 2.09
CA GLY A 286 4.06 -5.36 1.18
C GLY A 286 4.57 -4.59 -0.04
N ALA A 287 4.24 -3.29 -0.18
CA ALA A 287 4.78 -2.44 -1.25
C ALA A 287 6.32 -2.43 -1.29
N LEU A 288 6.89 -2.35 -2.49
CA LEU A 288 8.34 -2.29 -2.70
C LEU A 288 8.93 -0.91 -2.40
N ASP A 289 8.15 0.14 -2.67
CA ASP A 289 8.48 1.53 -2.41
C ASP A 289 7.19 2.36 -2.32
N SER A 290 7.29 3.60 -1.87
CA SER A 290 6.17 4.55 -1.80
C SER A 290 6.21 5.58 -2.93
N ASN A 291 6.99 5.39 -3.99
CA ASN A 291 7.11 6.35 -5.09
C ASN A 291 5.93 6.24 -6.08
N GLU A 292 4.73 6.60 -5.65
CA GLU A 292 3.49 6.39 -6.41
C GLU A 292 3.49 7.05 -7.81
N ALA A 293 4.29 8.10 -8.02
CA ALA A 293 4.44 8.76 -9.32
C ALA A 293 5.16 7.88 -10.36
N GLU A 294 6.09 7.02 -9.92
CA GLU A 294 7.07 6.35 -10.78
C GLU A 294 6.58 5.01 -11.32
N PRO A 295 6.90 4.64 -12.57
CA PRO A 295 6.59 3.31 -13.09
C PRO A 295 7.09 2.22 -12.15
N GLY A 296 6.35 1.13 -12.03
CA GLY A 296 6.67 0.03 -11.11
C GLY A 296 6.49 -1.34 -11.76
N PRO A 297 7.15 -2.38 -11.23
CA PRO A 297 7.02 -3.74 -11.77
C PRO A 297 5.67 -4.35 -11.41
N PHE A 298 5.32 -5.50 -12.00
CA PHE A 298 4.41 -6.42 -11.31
C PHE A 298 5.20 -7.21 -10.28
N TYR A 299 4.64 -7.45 -9.12
CA TYR A 299 5.23 -8.28 -8.07
C TYR A 299 4.22 -9.35 -7.65
N LEU A 300 4.65 -10.61 -7.57
CA LEU A 300 3.86 -11.73 -7.08
C LEU A 300 4.41 -12.21 -5.73
N GLN A 301 3.52 -12.27 -4.74
CA GLN A 301 3.86 -12.68 -3.38
C GLN A 301 4.05 -14.20 -3.29
N GLY A 302 5.28 -14.62 -3.01
CA GLY A 302 5.66 -16.01 -2.83
C GLY A 302 6.02 -16.38 -1.39
N ASP A 303 6.20 -15.39 -0.53
CA ASP A 303 6.53 -15.56 0.89
C ASP A 303 5.37 -16.08 1.76
N HIS A 304 4.18 -16.24 1.17
CA HIS A 304 3.02 -16.88 1.77
C HIS A 304 2.90 -18.37 1.39
N HIS A 305 2.02 -19.09 2.06
CA HIS A 305 1.89 -20.55 1.92
C HIS A 305 0.94 -20.94 0.78
N GLY A 306 1.22 -22.09 0.17
CA GLY A 306 0.44 -22.69 -0.89
C GLY A 306 1.19 -22.77 -2.21
N VAL A 307 0.93 -23.83 -2.97
CA VAL A 307 1.45 -23.97 -4.35
C VAL A 307 0.59 -23.13 -5.28
N ILE A 308 0.98 -21.88 -5.50
CA ILE A 308 0.26 -20.93 -6.35
C ILE A 308 0.73 -21.08 -7.79
N ARG A 309 -0.19 -21.07 -8.74
CA ARG A 309 0.11 -21.23 -10.16
C ARG A 309 -0.48 -20.08 -10.96
N TYR A 310 0.31 -19.53 -11.86
CA TYR A 310 -0.08 -18.43 -12.74
C TYR A 310 0.15 -18.82 -14.19
N ARG A 311 -0.70 -18.31 -15.09
CA ARG A 311 -0.51 -18.45 -16.54
C ARG A 311 -1.17 -17.31 -17.28
N ASN A 312 -0.99 -17.28 -18.61
CA ASN A 312 -1.61 -16.30 -19.50
C ASN A 312 -1.41 -14.85 -19.04
N ILE A 313 -0.19 -14.52 -18.57
CA ILE A 313 0.12 -13.18 -18.08
C ILE A 313 0.40 -12.28 -19.28
N THR A 314 -0.49 -11.34 -19.57
CA THR A 314 -0.32 -10.41 -20.70
C THR A 314 -0.55 -8.97 -20.30
N ILE A 315 0.13 -8.06 -21.00
CA ILE A 315 0.02 -6.62 -20.78
C ILE A 315 -0.25 -5.87 -22.09
N SER A 316 -1.09 -4.84 -22.00
CA SER A 316 -1.17 -3.75 -22.96
C SER A 316 -0.84 -2.42 -22.27
N VAL A 317 -0.10 -1.56 -22.96
CA VAL A 317 0.24 -0.21 -22.47
C VAL A 317 -0.37 0.84 -23.40
N PRO A 318 -0.50 2.11 -22.97
CA PRO A 318 -0.97 3.18 -23.85
C PRO A 318 -0.08 3.27 -25.09
N LYS A 319 -0.68 3.50 -26.26
CA LYS A 319 0.11 3.88 -27.44
C LYS A 319 0.67 5.28 -27.24
N LYS A 320 1.92 5.47 -27.65
CA LYS A 320 2.56 6.80 -27.76
C LYS A 320 2.03 7.54 -28.99
#